data_AF-A0A1C6TKL2-F1
#
_entry.id   AF-A0A1C6TKL2-F1
#
_cell.length_a   1.000
_cell.length_b   1.000
_cell.length_c   1.000
_cell.angle_alpha   90.00
_cell.angle_beta   90.00
_cell.angle_gamma   90.00
#
_symmetry.space_group_name_H-M   'P 1'
#
loop_
_entity.id
_entity.type
_entity.pdbx_description
1 polymer ?
#
loop_
_entity_poly.entity_id
_entity_poly.type
_entity_poly.pdbx_seq_one_letter_code
_entity_poly.pdbx_strand_id
1 'polypeptide(L)'
;MPVVLGPYPLCPTCQKTNGGLIAAKHRQIHLRAHGREACVDAGLAGLMASLWAVCDTRSCCENDRGRAYVVPTADTCDAAEHLLTRLGLRPTNLDGILCFHKPSSFRLDDAGQVRRVLEQPGGAHSRWRVNENGVFEPVRPADESAGSDAGP
;
A
#
# COMPACT_ATOMS: atom_id res chain seq x y z
N MET A 1 -7.62 11.11 -25.95
CA MET A 1 -8.26 9.83 -26.33
C MET A 1 -8.30 8.94 -25.10
N PRO A 2 -9.40 8.22 -24.81
CA PRO A 2 -9.44 7.28 -23.70
C PRO A 2 -8.47 6.13 -23.92
N VAL A 3 -7.82 5.66 -22.85
CA VAL A 3 -6.83 4.58 -22.87
C VAL A 3 -7.51 3.26 -22.51
N VAL A 4 -7.32 2.24 -23.34
CA VAL A 4 -7.82 0.88 -23.16
C VAL A 4 -6.62 -0.06 -23.15
N LEU A 5 -6.32 -0.68 -22.01
CA LEU A 5 -5.17 -1.59 -21.89
C LEU A 5 -5.56 -3.08 -21.98
N GLY A 6 -6.84 -3.40 -21.81
CA GLY A 6 -7.33 -4.77 -21.82
C GLY A 6 -8.85 -4.86 -21.69
N PRO A 7 -9.39 -6.08 -21.47
CA PRO A 7 -10.83 -6.33 -21.54
C PRO A 7 -11.58 -5.98 -20.25
N TYR A 8 -10.89 -5.59 -19.17
CA TYR A 8 -11.50 -5.41 -17.85
C TYR A 8 -11.81 -3.93 -17.59
N PRO A 9 -13.08 -3.52 -17.65
CA PRO A 9 -13.45 -2.12 -17.46
C PRO A 9 -13.21 -1.66 -16.02
N LEU A 10 -12.85 -0.38 -15.85
CA LEU A 10 -12.94 0.29 -14.56
C LEU A 10 -14.40 0.64 -14.24
N CYS A 11 -14.73 0.83 -12.97
CA CYS A 11 -16.06 1.32 -12.60
C CYS A 11 -16.28 2.77 -13.10
N PRO A 12 -17.54 3.23 -13.29
CA PRO A 12 -17.82 4.57 -13.79
C PRO A 12 -17.19 5.70 -12.97
N THR A 13 -17.04 5.53 -11.66
CA THR A 13 -16.38 6.50 -10.78
C THR A 13 -14.89 6.63 -11.13
N CYS A 14 -14.19 5.50 -11.23
CA CYS A 14 -12.76 5.48 -11.53
C CYS A 14 -12.45 5.89 -12.97
N GLN A 15 -13.34 5.63 -13.93
CA GLN A 15 -13.17 6.15 -15.29
C GLN A 15 -13.11 7.69 -15.35
N LYS A 16 -13.80 8.38 -14.43
CA LYS A 16 -13.79 9.85 -14.36
C LYS A 16 -12.50 10.41 -13.77
N THR A 17 -11.85 9.68 -12.88
CA THR A 17 -10.72 10.18 -12.08
C THR A 17 -9.37 9.61 -12.50
N ASN A 18 -9.34 8.52 -13.28
CA ASN A 18 -8.11 7.77 -13.60
C ASN A 18 -7.41 8.25 -14.90
N GLY A 19 -7.30 9.56 -15.11
CA GLY A 19 -6.49 10.14 -16.19
C GLY A 19 -6.85 9.69 -17.61
N GLY A 20 -8.09 9.25 -17.84
CA GLY A 20 -8.56 8.75 -19.13
C GLY A 20 -8.39 7.25 -19.36
N LEU A 21 -7.83 6.50 -18.39
CA LEU A 21 -7.87 5.03 -18.43
C LEU A 21 -9.29 4.54 -18.20
N ILE A 22 -9.80 3.70 -19.11
CA ILE A 22 -11.17 3.16 -19.01
C ILE A 22 -11.21 1.63 -18.86
N ALA A 23 -10.14 0.91 -19.23
CA ALA A 23 -10.04 -0.53 -19.03
C ALA A 23 -8.58 -0.98 -18.82
N ALA A 24 -8.40 -2.04 -18.05
CA ALA A 24 -7.11 -2.60 -17.64
C ALA A 24 -6.88 -4.02 -18.18
N LYS A 25 -5.62 -4.46 -18.16
CA LYS A 25 -5.19 -5.82 -18.54
C LYS A 25 -5.69 -6.90 -17.61
N HIS A 26 -5.80 -6.61 -16.31
CA HIS A 26 -6.23 -7.56 -15.28
C HIS A 26 -7.60 -7.21 -14.73
N ARG A 27 -8.29 -8.20 -14.16
CA ARG A 27 -9.59 -8.00 -13.52
C ARG A 27 -9.47 -6.95 -12.42
N GLN A 28 -10.35 -5.96 -12.46
CA GLN A 28 -10.35 -4.84 -11.51
C GLN A 28 -11.44 -5.03 -10.45
N ILE A 29 -11.17 -4.57 -9.23
CA ILE A 29 -12.18 -4.38 -8.19
C ILE A 29 -12.12 -2.96 -7.65
N HIS A 30 -13.28 -2.39 -7.34
CA HIS A 30 -13.35 -1.08 -6.66
C HIS A 30 -13.08 -1.28 -5.18
N LEU A 31 -11.93 -0.81 -4.72
CA LEU A 31 -11.50 -0.92 -3.33
C LEU A 31 -11.76 0.40 -2.61
N ARG A 32 -12.22 0.33 -1.36
CA ARG A 32 -12.32 1.45 -0.41
C ARG A 32 -11.59 1.07 0.87
N ALA A 33 -10.53 1.79 1.24
CA ALA A 33 -9.81 1.58 2.49
C ALA A 33 -9.04 2.84 2.90
N HIS A 34 -8.87 3.08 4.20
CA HIS A 34 -8.10 4.22 4.76
C HIS A 34 -8.47 5.58 4.12
N GLY A 35 -9.77 5.85 3.97
CA GLY A 35 -10.28 7.10 3.38
C GLY A 35 -10.04 7.25 1.86
N ARG A 36 -9.53 6.21 1.20
CA ARG A 36 -9.18 6.19 -0.23
C ARG A 36 -10.06 5.23 -0.99
N GLU A 37 -10.26 5.50 -2.28
CA GLU A 37 -10.95 4.61 -3.19
C GLU A 37 -10.36 4.61 -4.59
N ALA A 38 -10.28 3.43 -5.21
CA ALA A 38 -9.85 3.27 -6.60
C ALA A 38 -10.21 1.87 -7.13
N CYS A 39 -10.28 1.73 -8.46
CA CYS A 39 -10.22 0.42 -9.10
C CYS A 39 -8.76 -0.06 -9.12
N VAL A 40 -8.53 -1.26 -8.60
CA VAL A 40 -7.21 -1.89 -8.51
C VAL A 40 -7.28 -3.32 -9.02
N ASP A 41 -6.13 -3.88 -9.40
CA ASP A 41 -6.00 -5.29 -9.75
C ASP A 41 -6.53 -6.18 -8.62
N ALA A 42 -7.48 -7.07 -8.94
CA ALA A 42 -8.13 -7.96 -7.99
C ALA A 42 -7.12 -8.82 -7.21
N GLY A 43 -6.02 -9.24 -7.85
CA GLY A 43 -4.96 -10.03 -7.22
C GLY A 43 -4.08 -9.22 -6.27
N LEU A 44 -4.16 -7.88 -6.31
CA LEU A 44 -3.35 -6.95 -5.53
C LEU A 44 -4.19 -6.08 -4.59
N ALA A 45 -5.51 -6.24 -4.56
CA ALA A 45 -6.39 -5.37 -3.78
C ALA A 45 -6.10 -5.37 -2.28
N GLY A 46 -5.83 -6.54 -1.68
CA GLY A 46 -5.42 -6.62 -0.28
C GLY A 46 -4.09 -5.91 0.00
N LEU A 47 -3.16 -5.96 -0.97
CA LEU A 47 -1.91 -5.21 -0.87
C LEU A 47 -2.15 -3.71 -0.94
N MET A 48 -3.00 -3.26 -1.86
CA MET A 48 -3.36 -1.86 -1.99
C MET A 48 -4.04 -1.32 -0.74
N ALA A 49 -4.94 -2.08 -0.11
CA ALA A 49 -5.54 -1.69 1.16
C ALA A 49 -4.46 -1.47 2.23
N SER A 50 -3.48 -2.37 2.30
CA SER A 50 -2.37 -2.28 3.26
C SER A 50 -1.46 -1.08 2.99
N LEU A 51 -1.11 -0.86 1.73
CA LEU A 51 -0.28 0.27 1.32
C LEU A 51 -0.96 1.60 1.59
N TRP A 52 -2.29 1.70 1.42
CA TRP A 52 -3.04 2.91 1.72
C TRP A 52 -3.07 3.29 3.20
N ALA A 53 -2.67 2.40 4.11
CA ALA A 53 -2.36 2.79 5.46
C ALA A 53 -1.12 3.69 5.47
N VAL A 54 -0.01 3.29 4.84
CA VAL A 54 1.30 3.94 5.06
C VAL A 54 1.77 4.83 3.90
N CYS A 55 1.05 4.82 2.78
CA CYS A 55 1.54 5.37 1.53
C CYS A 55 0.42 5.95 0.67
N ASP A 56 0.71 7.11 0.06
CA ASP A 56 -0.10 7.65 -1.02
C ASP A 56 0.30 7.00 -2.35
N THR A 57 -0.39 5.91 -2.68
CA THR A 57 -0.30 5.26 -4.00
C THR A 57 -1.69 5.23 -4.61
N ARG A 58 -1.81 5.45 -5.92
CA ARG A 58 -3.10 5.38 -6.63
C ARG A 58 -3.29 4.11 -7.46
N SER A 59 -2.22 3.32 -7.63
CA SER A 59 -2.26 2.18 -8.53
C SER A 59 -1.25 1.10 -8.14
N CYS A 60 -1.65 -0.15 -8.39
CA CYS A 60 -0.76 -1.30 -8.39
C CYS A 60 -1.26 -2.26 -9.48
N CYS A 61 -0.34 -2.78 -10.28
CA CYS A 61 -0.67 -3.72 -11.35
C CYS A 61 0.49 -4.70 -11.52
N GLU A 62 0.17 -5.90 -11.98
CA GLU A 62 1.17 -6.82 -12.50
C GLU A 62 1.57 -6.40 -13.93
N ASN A 63 2.84 -6.53 -14.28
CA ASN A 63 3.30 -6.36 -15.66
C ASN A 63 3.33 -7.71 -16.39
N ASP A 64 3.62 -7.69 -17.69
CA ASP A 64 3.61 -8.88 -18.56
C ASP A 64 4.65 -9.96 -18.16
N ARG A 65 5.53 -9.67 -17.18
CA ARG A 65 6.52 -10.60 -16.63
C ARG A 65 6.14 -11.12 -15.23
N GLY A 66 4.90 -10.92 -14.79
CA GLY A 66 4.44 -11.37 -13.48
C GLY A 66 4.99 -10.56 -12.30
N ARG A 67 5.50 -9.35 -12.55
CA ARG A 67 5.99 -8.45 -11.49
C ARG A 67 4.94 -7.40 -11.19
N ALA A 68 4.55 -7.31 -9.92
CA ALA A 68 3.73 -6.23 -9.42
C ALA A 68 4.59 -4.98 -9.23
N TYR A 69 3.98 -3.81 -9.41
CA TYR A 69 4.62 -2.54 -9.10
C TYR A 69 3.65 -1.61 -8.37
N VAL A 70 4.21 -0.76 -7.52
CA VAL A 70 3.49 0.30 -6.79
C VAL A 70 4.20 1.61 -7.05
N VAL A 71 3.45 2.68 -7.24
CA VAL A 71 3.98 4.04 -7.41
C VAL A 71 3.62 4.88 -6.18
N PRO A 72 4.44 4.84 -5.11
CA PRO A 72 4.28 5.74 -3.98
C PRO A 72 4.61 7.19 -4.36
N THR A 73 4.11 8.16 -3.58
CA THR A 73 4.69 9.52 -3.58
C THR A 73 6.11 9.51 -3.01
N ALA A 74 6.92 10.51 -3.37
CA ALA A 74 8.30 10.63 -2.89
C ALA A 74 8.39 10.57 -1.36
N ASP A 75 7.49 11.28 -0.66
CA ASP A 75 7.49 11.35 0.81
C ASP A 75 7.09 10.03 1.50
N THR A 76 6.43 9.13 0.78
CA THR A 76 5.93 7.86 1.32
C THR A 76 6.63 6.64 0.73
N CYS A 77 7.65 6.83 -0.09
CA CYS A 77 8.34 5.74 -0.78
C CYS A 77 9.00 4.78 0.22
N ASP A 78 9.73 5.31 1.20
CA ASP A 78 10.41 4.51 2.23
C ASP A 78 9.42 3.71 3.07
N ALA A 79 8.28 4.32 3.43
CA ALA A 79 7.24 3.66 4.21
C ALA A 79 6.59 2.50 3.43
N ALA A 80 6.34 2.70 2.13
CA ALA A 80 5.82 1.66 1.25
C ALA A 80 6.83 0.51 1.09
N GLU A 81 8.11 0.82 0.86
CA GLU A 81 9.18 -0.18 0.72
C GLU A 81 9.32 -1.01 2.00
N HIS A 82 9.26 -0.35 3.16
CA HIS A 82 9.34 -1.00 4.45
C HIS A 82 8.16 -1.96 4.67
N LEU A 83 6.92 -1.53 4.40
CA LEU A 83 5.75 -2.40 4.52
C LEU A 83 5.85 -3.62 3.60
N LEU A 84 6.24 -3.44 2.35
CA LEU A 84 6.43 -4.55 1.40
C LEU A 84 7.44 -5.56 1.92
N THR A 85 8.57 -5.08 2.47
CA THR A 85 9.61 -5.94 3.07
C THR A 85 9.08 -6.72 4.27
N ARG A 86 8.30 -6.08 5.15
CA ARG A 86 7.66 -6.75 6.32
C ARG A 86 6.65 -7.81 5.92
N LEU A 87 5.96 -7.62 4.79
CA LEU A 87 5.07 -8.62 4.21
C LEU A 87 5.84 -9.78 3.53
N GLY A 88 7.17 -9.82 3.64
CA GLY A 88 8.02 -10.86 3.08
C GLY A 88 8.33 -10.67 1.60
N LEU A 89 7.96 -9.54 1.02
CA LEU A 89 8.30 -9.21 -0.36
C LEU A 89 9.73 -8.67 -0.45
N ARG A 90 10.24 -8.57 -1.68
CA ARG A 90 11.56 -8.02 -1.98
C ARG A 90 11.41 -6.94 -3.05
N PRO A 91 10.96 -5.72 -2.66
CA PRO A 91 10.84 -4.61 -3.59
C PRO A 91 12.22 -4.18 -4.10
N THR A 92 12.26 -3.76 -5.36
CA THR A 92 13.37 -3.01 -5.95
C THR A 92 12.83 -1.65 -6.34
N ASN A 93 13.47 -0.58 -5.85
CA ASN A 93 13.13 0.78 -6.20
C ASN A 93 13.75 1.14 -7.55
N LEU A 94 12.91 1.45 -8.53
CA LEU A 94 13.28 1.94 -9.86
C LEU A 94 12.71 3.36 -10.00
N ASP A 95 13.52 4.36 -9.69
CA ASP A 95 13.16 5.80 -9.81
C ASP A 95 11.83 6.16 -9.12
N GLY A 96 11.61 5.66 -7.89
CA GLY A 96 10.39 5.89 -7.11
C GLY A 96 9.26 4.90 -7.41
N ILE A 97 9.50 3.89 -8.26
CA ILE A 97 8.56 2.80 -8.53
C ILE A 97 9.05 1.55 -7.83
N LEU A 98 8.26 1.01 -6.89
CA LEU A 98 8.59 -0.20 -6.16
C LEU A 98 8.10 -1.42 -6.94
N CYS A 99 9.03 -2.15 -7.56
CA CYS A 99 8.75 -3.39 -8.30
C CYS A 99 9.04 -4.62 -7.45
N PHE A 100 8.18 -5.64 -7.47
CA PHE A 100 8.41 -6.89 -6.75
C PHE A 100 7.73 -8.08 -7.42
N HIS A 101 8.24 -9.27 -7.13
CA HIS A 101 7.53 -10.51 -7.44
C HIS A 101 6.49 -10.78 -6.35
N LYS A 102 5.25 -11.01 -6.76
CA LYS A 102 4.19 -11.53 -5.89
C LYS A 102 4.36 -13.05 -5.82
N PRO A 103 4.60 -13.65 -4.64
CA PRO A 103 4.58 -15.11 -4.52
C PRO A 103 3.19 -15.65 -4.93
N SER A 104 3.14 -16.79 -5.61
CA SER A 104 1.87 -17.43 -6.02
C SER A 104 1.00 -17.83 -4.82
N SER A 105 1.61 -18.06 -3.65
CA SER A 105 0.96 -18.30 -2.36
C SER A 105 0.53 -17.02 -1.62
N PHE A 106 0.87 -15.83 -2.14
CA PHE A 106 0.62 -14.56 -1.47
C PHE A 106 -0.86 -14.18 -1.58
N ARG A 107 -1.60 -14.55 -0.53
CA ARG A 107 -3.02 -14.30 -0.34
C ARG A 107 -3.18 -13.20 0.70
N LEU A 108 -3.51 -11.99 0.25
CA LEU A 108 -3.83 -10.84 1.11
C LEU A 108 -5.35 -10.65 1.22
N ASP A 109 -6.06 -11.77 1.29
CA ASP A 109 -7.49 -11.85 1.52
C ASP A 109 -7.82 -11.39 2.95
N ASP A 110 -6.82 -11.37 3.84
CA ASP A 110 -7.00 -11.27 5.27
C ASP A 110 -6.33 -9.99 5.82
N ALA A 111 -7.14 -8.95 6.02
CA ALA A 111 -6.75 -7.75 6.76
C ALA A 111 -6.17 -8.09 8.15
N GLY A 112 -6.49 -9.27 8.72
CA GLY A 112 -5.93 -9.77 9.97
C GLY A 112 -4.46 -10.16 9.91
N GLN A 113 -3.89 -10.48 8.73
CA GLN A 113 -2.45 -10.70 8.59
C GLN A 113 -1.68 -9.38 8.66
N VAL A 114 -2.22 -8.34 8.02
CA VAL A 114 -1.65 -6.99 8.00
C VAL A 114 -1.71 -6.36 9.40
N ARG A 115 -2.84 -6.52 10.09
CA ARG A 115 -2.98 -6.06 11.48
C ARG A 115 -1.90 -6.69 12.37
N ARG A 116 -1.70 -8.01 12.28
CA ARG A 116 -0.67 -8.73 13.04
C ARG A 116 0.75 -8.30 12.67
N VAL A 117 1.03 -8.04 11.40
CA VAL A 117 2.34 -7.53 10.98
C VAL A 117 2.55 -6.13 11.55
N LEU A 118 1.59 -5.21 11.43
CA LEU A 118 1.72 -3.85 11.97
C LEU A 118 1.78 -3.82 13.51
N GLU A 119 1.06 -4.71 14.19
CA GLU A 119 1.00 -4.84 15.66
C GLU A 119 2.23 -5.54 16.27
N GLN A 120 3.03 -6.28 15.48
CA GLN A 120 4.25 -6.91 16.01
C GLN A 120 5.36 -5.85 16.24
N PRO A 121 5.92 -5.77 17.47
CA PRO A 121 7.04 -4.89 17.76
C PRO A 121 8.33 -5.46 17.13
N GLY A 122 8.59 -5.11 15.88
CA GLY A 122 9.89 -5.28 15.24
C GLY A 122 10.85 -4.19 15.71
N GLY A 123 12.06 -4.58 16.14
CA GLY A 123 13.01 -3.73 16.85
C GLY A 123 13.40 -2.41 16.19
N ALA A 124 13.75 -1.46 17.06
CA ALA A 124 14.56 -0.26 16.89
C ALA A 124 14.55 0.49 15.54
N HIS A 125 13.40 0.68 14.89
CA HIS A 125 13.31 1.59 13.73
C HIS A 125 11.98 2.34 13.72
N SER A 126 12.02 3.56 13.18
CA SER A 126 11.00 4.62 13.22
C SER A 126 9.59 4.09 13.40
N ARG A 127 9.09 4.12 14.64
CA ARG A 127 7.68 3.84 14.93
C ARG A 127 6.87 4.95 14.25
N TRP A 128 5.76 4.60 13.62
CA TRP A 128 4.83 5.57 13.05
C TRP A 128 3.55 5.46 13.85
N ARG A 129 3.02 6.58 14.33
CA ARG A 129 1.71 6.64 15.00
C ARG A 129 0.68 7.16 14.01
N VAL A 130 -0.53 6.64 14.10
CA VAL A 130 -1.67 7.22 13.39
C VAL A 130 -2.30 8.22 14.34
N ASN A 131 -2.31 9.49 13.96
CA ASN A 131 -2.98 10.51 14.77
C ASN A 131 -4.51 10.40 14.62
N GLU A 132 -5.24 11.18 15.41
CA GLU A 132 -6.71 11.17 15.46
C GLU A 132 -7.36 11.51 14.10
N ASN A 133 -6.60 12.11 13.18
CA ASN A 133 -7.04 12.45 11.83
C ASN A 133 -6.68 11.38 10.78
N GLY A 134 -6.12 10.24 11.20
CA GLY A 134 -5.70 9.18 10.29
C GLY A 134 -4.39 9.47 9.55
N VAL A 135 -3.63 10.48 9.96
CA VAL A 135 -2.34 10.85 9.37
C VAL A 135 -1.22 10.14 10.12
N PHE A 136 -0.26 9.59 9.37
CA PHE A 136 0.88 8.88 9.93
C PHE A 136 1.98 9.86 10.30
N GLU A 137 2.35 9.88 11.57
CA GLU A 137 3.40 10.73 12.12
C GLU A 137 4.58 9.87 12.58
N PRO A 138 5.83 10.26 12.27
CA PRO A 138 7.00 9.56 12.78
C PRO A 138 7.10 9.78 14.30
N VAL A 139 7.10 8.70 15.06
CA VAL A 139 7.39 8.71 16.50
C VAL A 139 8.89 8.91 16.64
N ARG A 140 9.26 10.08 17.17
CA ARG A 140 10.66 10.40 17.44
C ARG A 140 11.13 9.57 18.65
N PRO A 141 12.37 9.04 18.64
CA PRO A 141 12.91 8.27 19.77
C PRO A 141 12.90 9.03 21.11
N ALA A 142 12.91 10.36 21.09
CA ALA A 142 12.90 11.19 22.30
C ALA A 142 11.57 11.22 23.06
N ASP A 143 10.46 10.80 22.44
CA ASP A 143 9.16 10.73 23.12
C ASP A 143 9.01 9.47 23.99
N GLU A 144 10.00 8.55 23.99
CA GLU A 144 9.98 7.34 24.82
C GLU A 144 10.33 7.59 26.31
N SER A 145 10.77 8.80 26.67
CA SER A 145 11.20 9.10 28.06
C SER A 145 10.13 9.72 28.95
N ALA A 146 8.94 10.02 28.45
CA ALA A 146 7.87 10.66 29.22
C ALA A 146 6.71 9.69 29.47
N GLY A 147 6.98 8.57 30.14
CA GLY A 147 5.93 7.58 30.42
C GLY A 147 6.36 6.42 31.30
N SER A 148 7.30 6.63 32.22
CA SER A 148 7.55 5.70 33.32
C SER A 148 8.14 6.47 34.49
N ASP A 149 7.36 7.41 35.03
CA ASP A 149 7.55 7.84 36.40
C ASP A 149 6.19 8.16 37.05
N ALA A 150 5.74 7.22 37.88
CA ALA A 150 4.82 7.43 38.99
C ALA A 150 4.88 6.15 39.85
N GLY A 151 5.86 6.09 40.76
CA GLY A 151 5.81 5.24 41.95
C GLY A 151 4.78 5.76 42.97
N PRO A 152 4.91 5.47 44.28
CA PRO A 152 5.73 4.46 44.96
C PRO A 152 4.97 3.15 45.27
#